data_AF-A0A932HN73-F1
#
_entry.id   AF-A0A932HN73-F1
#
_cell.length_a   1.000
_cell.length_b   1.000
_cell.length_c   1.000
_cell.angle_alpha   90.00
_cell.angle_beta   90.00
_cell.angle_gamma   90.00
#
_symmetry.space_group_name_H-M   'P 1'
#
loop_
_entity.id
_entity.type
_entity.pdbx_description
1 polymer ?
#
loop_
_entity_poly.entity_id
_entity_poly.type
_entity_poly.pdbx_seq_one_letter_code
_entity_poly.pdbx_strand_id
1 'polypeptide(L)' 'SYGAHGRRIEDPEELGPALAEAIRRGEPTVLDVIMDKNVRVPVSGIWDVNEIYGRYR' A
#
# COMPACT_ATOMS: atom_id res chain seq x y z
N SER A 1 -11.32 -8.26 13.03
CA SER A 1 -10.02 -7.59 13.18
C SER A 1 -9.00 -8.60 13.72
N TYR A 2 -7.72 -8.50 13.32
CA TYR A 2 -6.68 -9.53 13.55
C TYR A 2 -5.60 -9.14 14.58
N GLY A 3 -5.81 -8.09 15.38
CA GLY A 3 -4.86 -7.66 16.41
C GLY A 3 -3.72 -6.74 15.93
N ALA A 4 -3.69 -6.34 14.66
CA ALA A 4 -2.76 -5.33 14.16
C ALA A 4 -3.23 -3.90 14.49
N HIS A 5 -2.29 -2.98 14.69
CA HIS A 5 -2.58 -1.55 14.76
C HIS A 5 -3.05 -1.07 13.38
N GLY A 6 -4.24 -0.48 13.29
CA GLY A 6 -4.81 0.01 12.03
C GLY A 6 -4.87 1.53 12.00
N ARG A 7 -4.41 2.14 10.91
CA ARG A 7 -4.58 3.58 10.66
C ARG A 7 -4.97 3.81 9.20
N ARG A 8 -5.97 4.64 8.96
CA ARG A 8 -6.35 5.10 7.63
C ARG A 8 -5.70 6.45 7.35
N ILE A 9 -5.23 6.64 6.12
CA ILE A 9 -4.55 7.85 5.65
C ILE A 9 -5.34 8.42 4.48
N GLU A 10 -5.86 9.62 4.67
CA GLU A 10 -6.66 10.34 3.66
C GLU A 10 -5.94 11.60 3.15
N ASP A 11 -5.03 12.15 3.95
CA ASP A 11 -4.14 13.24 3.56
C ASP A 11 -2.72 12.70 3.24
N PRO A 12 -2.18 12.96 2.04
CA PRO A 12 -0.81 12.57 1.68
C PRO A 12 0.26 13.04 2.68
N GLU A 13 0.09 14.19 3.32
CA GLU A 13 1.07 14.73 4.29
C GLU A 13 1.18 13.87 5.55
N GLU A 14 0.15 13.09 5.89
CA GLU A 14 0.15 12.21 7.05
C GLU A 14 0.95 10.91 6.85
N LEU A 15 1.19 10.51 5.60
CA LEU A 15 1.78 9.20 5.29
C LEU A 15 3.19 9.06 5.88
N GLY A 16 4.03 10.08 5.70
CA GLY A 16 5.42 10.05 6.19
C GLY A 16 5.49 9.89 7.72
N PRO A 17 4.84 10.77 8.50
CA PRO A 17 4.77 10.64 9.95
C PRO A 17 4.15 9.32 10.43
N ALA A 18 3.06 8.87 9.80
CA ALA A 18 2.39 7.62 10.15
C ALA A 18 3.27 6.38 9.91
N LEU A 19 4.01 6.36 8.80
CA LEU A 19 4.98 5.29 8.51
C LEU A 19 6.12 5.28 9.52
N ALA A 20 6.67 6.44 9.87
CA ALA A 20 7.73 6.53 10.87
C ALA A 20 7.25 6.05 12.26
N GLU A 21 6.01 6.36 12.63
CA GLU A 21 5.37 5.84 13.84
C GLU A 21 5.20 4.33 13.79
N ALA A 22 4.64 3.79 12.70
CA ALA A 22 4.42 2.36 12.50
C ALA A 22 5.72 1.55 12.64
N ILE A 23 6.82 2.04 12.06
CA ILE A 23 8.14 1.42 12.18
C ILE A 23 8.63 1.44 13.64
N ARG A 24 8.46 2.56 14.36
CA ARG A 24 8.88 2.69 15.76
C ARG A 24 8.09 1.82 16.73
N ARG A 25 6.82 1.51 16.44
CA ARG A 25 5.95 0.71 17.33
C ARG A 25 6.45 -0.73 17.51
N GLY A 26 7.16 -1.28 16.52
CA GLY A 26 7.64 -2.67 16.59
C GLY A 26 6.52 -3.72 16.68
N GLU A 27 5.28 -3.35 16.32
CA GLU A 27 4.10 -4.22 16.32
C GLU A 27 3.48 -4.29 14.92
N PRO A 28 2.77 -5.38 14.55
CA PRO A 28 2.09 -5.47 13.28
C PRO A 28 1.15 -4.28 13.06
N THR A 29 1.41 -3.52 11.99
CA THR A 29 0.68 -2.28 11.68
C THR A 29 0.20 -2.30 10.23
N VAL A 30 -1.06 -1.89 10.02
CA VAL A 30 -1.69 -1.71 8.70
C VAL A 30 -1.97 -0.22 8.50
N LEU A 31 -1.42 0.34 7.43
CA LEU A 31 -1.74 1.68 6.95
C LEU A 31 -2.64 1.55 5.71
N ASP A 32 -3.90 1.94 5.83
CA ASP A 32 -4.88 1.98 4.75
C ASP A 32 -4.81 3.34 4.06
N VAL A 33 -4.07 3.40 2.94
CA VAL A 33 -3.75 4.66 2.25
C VAL A 33 -4.65 4.85 1.04
N ILE A 34 -5.38 5.95 1.03
CA ILE A 34 -6.25 6.30 -0.10
C ILE A 34 -5.44 6.91 -1.22
N MET A 35 -5.51 6.27 -2.39
CA MET A 35 -4.79 6.63 -3.60
C MET A 35 -5.76 7.13 -4.66
N ASP A 36 -5.41 8.21 -5.38
CA ASP A 36 -6.17 8.61 -6.56
C ASP A 36 -5.96 7.60 -7.69
N LYS A 37 -7.05 6.93 -8.08
CA LYS A 37 -7.09 5.93 -9.15
C LYS A 37 -6.67 6.45 -10.53
N ASN A 38 -6.69 7.76 -10.74
CA ASN A 38 -6.35 8.38 -12.02
C ASN A 38 -4.87 8.74 -12.13
N VAL A 39 -4.13 8.70 -11.01
CA VAL A 39 -2.68 8.93 -11.02
C VAL A 39 -2.00 7.72 -11.63
N ARG A 40 -1.48 7.89 -12.85
CA ARG A 40 -0.63 6.89 -13.49
C ARG A 40 0.77 6.99 -12.93
N VAL A 41 1.20 5.96 -12.21
CA VAL A 41 2.62 5.79 -11.89
C VAL A 41 3.32 5.36 -13.18
N PRO A 42 4.31 6.12 -13.70
CA PRO A 42 5.09 5.69 -14.85
C PRO A 42 5.99 4.52 -14.43
N VAL A 43 5.44 3.31 -14.50
CA VAL A 43 6.17 2.06 -14.32
C VAL A 43 6.64 1.55 -15.67
N SER A 44 7.87 1.05 -15.76
CA SER A 44 8.44 0.47 -16.98
C SER A 44 7.91 -0.94 -17.31
N GLY A 45 6.82 -1.37 -16.69
CA GLY A 45 6.23 -2.70 -16.88
C GLY A 45 4.75 -2.75 -16.56
N ILE A 46 4.00 -3.50 -17.36
CA ILE A 46 2.62 -3.91 -17.07
C ILE A 46 2.70 -5.07 -16.08
N TRP A 47 2.13 -4.91 -14.89
CA TRP A 47 1.89 -6.03 -13.98
C TRP A 47 0.44 -6.49 -14.15
N ASP A 48 0.19 -7.30 -15.17
CA ASP A 48 -1.09 -8.01 -15.33
C ASP A 48 -0.96 -9.42 -14.77
N VAL A 49 -1.63 -9.67 -13.65
CA VAL A 49 -1.64 -10.96 -12.98
C VAL A 49 -2.19 -12.08 -13.88
N ASN A 50 -3.10 -11.76 -14.79
CA ASN A 50 -3.64 -12.75 -15.73
C ASN A 50 -2.63 -13.10 -16.82
N GLU A 51 -1.77 -12.17 -17.23
CA GLU A 51 -0.68 -12.43 -18.18
C GLU A 51 0.36 -13.39 -17.58
N ILE A 52 0.70 -13.21 -16.30
CA ILE A 52 1.66 -14.07 -15.59
C ILE A 52 1.15 -15.52 -15.52
N TYR A 53 -0.12 -15.72 -15.16
CA TYR A 53 -0.69 -17.07 -15.09
C TYR A 53 -0.98 -17.69 -16.46
N GLY A 54 -1.19 -16.88 -17.51
CA GLY A 54 -1.42 -17.36 -18.87
C GLY A 54 -0.19 -17.97 -19.54
N ARG A 55 1.03 -17.59 -19.13
CA ARG A 55 2.30 -18.10 -19.71
C ARG A 55 2.64 -19.56 -19.34
N TYR A 56 1.91 -20.16 -18.42
CA TYR A 56 2.13 -21.53 -17.93
C TYR A 56 1.05 -22.53 -18.37
N ARG A 57 0.21 -22.16 -19.35
CA ARG A 57 -0.71 -23.06 -20.05
C ARG A 57 -0.18 -23.36 -21.44
#